data_AF-A0A1D6QCS9-F1
#
_entry.id   AF-A0A1D6QCS9-F1
#
_cell.length_a   1.000
_cell.length_b   1.000
_cell.length_c   1.000
_cell.angle_alpha   90.00
_cell.angle_beta   90.00
_cell.angle_gamma   90.00
#
_symmetry.space_group_name_H-M   'P 1'
#
loop_
_entity.id
_entity.type
_entity.pdbx_description
1 polymer ?
#
loop_
_entity_poly.entity_id
_entity_poly.type
_entity_poly.pdbx_seq_one_letter_code
_entity_poly.pdbx_strand_id
1 'polypeptide(L)'
;MPFTAISSQIQCQGLLPLYPVTSSATLSSSCSPTSISFYKDEDSSHEESSYSLTDYVCLKIPDGSLNKVNCIGVIKGSGNCCTTLSMMSLSGFLLHIPDGYECVDLSLYKDNQVVLLLSETSCSDSPGKSWMVMLQIENFSFMPLSGTFPANIYSLQKLVVTILISPMFDLLVYTSFHSSSI
;
A
#
# COMPACT_ATOMS: atom_id res chain seq x y z
N MET A 1 30.26 -13.89 20.91
CA MET A 1 28.85 -13.47 20.79
C MET A 1 28.50 -13.32 19.30
N PRO A 2 27.74 -14.24 18.71
CA PRO A 2 27.48 -14.24 17.26
C PRO A 2 26.46 -13.19 16.81
N PHE A 3 25.50 -12.81 17.66
CA PHE A 3 24.45 -11.86 17.31
C PHE A 3 25.00 -10.46 16.96
N THR A 4 25.93 -9.94 17.78
CA THR A 4 26.57 -8.63 17.56
C THR A 4 27.40 -8.58 16.26
N ALA A 5 27.97 -9.72 15.85
CA ALA A 5 28.79 -9.82 14.63
C ALA A 5 27.92 -9.83 13.35
N ILE A 6 26.73 -10.43 13.41
CA ILE A 6 25.79 -10.47 12.28
C ILE A 6 25.04 -9.14 12.17
N SER A 7 24.56 -8.58 13.29
CA SER A 7 23.83 -7.31 13.27
C SER A 7 24.68 -6.16 12.72
N SER A 8 25.99 -6.16 12.98
CA SER A 8 26.91 -5.15 12.43
C SER A 8 27.09 -5.23 10.91
N GLN A 9 26.70 -6.35 10.28
CA GLN A 9 26.75 -6.53 8.83
C GLN A 9 25.46 -6.08 8.14
N ILE A 10 24.37 -5.85 8.89
CA ILE A 10 23.11 -5.34 8.35
C ILE A 10 23.22 -3.82 8.20
N GLN A 11 23.49 -3.36 6.98
CA GLN A 11 23.55 -1.95 6.65
C GLN A 11 22.22 -1.47 6.07
N CYS A 12 21.65 -0.41 6.65
CA CYS A 12 20.48 0.26 6.08
C CYS A 12 20.91 1.01 4.81
N GLN A 13 20.52 0.50 3.64
CA GLN A 13 20.90 1.09 2.35
C GLN A 13 19.95 2.21 1.89
N GLY A 14 18.76 2.31 2.46
CA GLY A 14 17.79 3.33 2.08
C GLY A 14 16.60 3.38 3.02
N LEU A 15 15.98 4.55 3.11
CA LEU A 15 14.76 4.80 3.84
C LEU A 15 13.76 5.46 2.91
N LEU A 16 12.54 4.93 2.85
CA LEU A 16 11.42 5.56 2.16
C LEU A 16 10.43 6.07 3.22
N PRO A 17 10.38 7.38 3.49
CA PRO A 17 9.29 7.95 4.28
C PRO A 17 7.95 7.67 3.56
N LEU A 18 6.96 7.14 4.27
CA LEU A 18 5.67 6.75 3.69
C LEU A 18 4.65 7.87 3.75
N TYR A 19 4.54 8.52 4.91
CA TYR A 19 3.65 9.65 5.14
C TYR A 19 4.27 10.58 6.20
N PRO A 20 4.00 11.89 6.15
CA PRO A 20 4.44 12.80 7.19
C PRO A 20 3.59 12.57 8.44
N VAL A 21 4.25 12.43 9.59
CA VAL A 21 3.56 12.36 10.87
C VAL A 21 3.25 13.80 11.29
N THR A 22 2.01 14.24 11.09
CA THR A 22 1.55 15.54 11.63
C THR A 22 1.21 15.35 13.11
N SER A 23 1.59 16.31 13.95
CA SER A 23 1.39 16.26 15.41
C SER A 23 -0.08 16.21 15.86
N SER A 24 -1.03 16.31 14.91
CA SER A 24 -2.48 16.33 15.14
C SER A 24 -3.17 15.01 14.84
N ALA A 25 -2.47 14.02 14.26
CA ALA A 25 -3.02 12.67 14.21
C ALA A 25 -3.15 12.22 15.66
N THR A 26 -4.39 12.05 16.14
CA THR A 26 -4.67 11.34 17.37
C THR A 26 -3.98 10.00 17.23
N LEU A 27 -2.77 9.87 17.78
CA LEU A 27 -2.04 8.62 17.96
C LEU A 27 -2.79 7.80 19.01
N SER A 28 -4.07 7.54 18.77
CA SER A 28 -4.73 6.39 19.33
C SER A 28 -3.83 5.22 18.94
N SER A 29 -3.44 4.42 19.93
CA SER A 29 -2.51 3.30 19.80
C SER A 29 -3.09 2.14 18.96
N SER A 30 -3.88 2.46 17.93
CA SER A 30 -4.38 1.49 16.98
C SER A 30 -3.22 1.08 16.07
N CYS A 31 -2.88 -0.19 16.12
CA CYS A 31 -2.00 -0.82 15.15
C CYS A 31 -2.63 -0.57 13.76
N SER A 32 -2.03 0.30 12.95
CA SER A 32 -2.52 0.52 11.59
C SER A 32 -2.33 -0.76 10.78
N PRO A 33 -3.39 -1.32 10.16
CA PRO A 33 -3.29 -2.53 9.37
C PRO A 33 -2.18 -2.43 8.34
N THR A 34 -1.26 -3.38 8.35
CA THR A 34 -0.09 -3.42 7.48
C THR A 34 0.19 -4.86 7.10
N SER A 35 0.45 -5.10 5.81
CA SER A 35 0.83 -6.40 5.29
C SER A 35 2.01 -6.26 4.36
N ILE A 36 2.92 -7.23 4.43
CA ILE A 36 4.12 -7.32 3.60
C ILE A 36 4.16 -8.71 2.99
N SER A 37 4.38 -8.80 1.68
CA SER A 37 4.53 -10.07 0.98
C SER A 37 5.57 -9.96 -0.12
N PHE A 38 6.16 -11.09 -0.48
CA PHE A 38 7.15 -11.20 -1.55
C PHE A 38 6.69 -12.29 -2.51
N TYR A 39 6.69 -11.98 -3.80
CA TYR A 39 6.29 -12.90 -4.87
C TYR A 39 7.46 -13.13 -5.83
N LYS A 40 7.56 -14.37 -6.31
CA LYS A 40 8.53 -14.74 -7.34
C LYS A 40 7.89 -14.51 -8.70
N ASP A 41 8.63 -13.87 -9.59
CA ASP A 41 8.18 -13.66 -10.97
C ASP A 41 8.26 -14.98 -11.75
N GLU A 42 7.11 -15.54 -12.14
CA GLU A 42 7.02 -16.85 -12.80
C GLU A 42 7.45 -16.81 -14.28
N ASP A 43 7.52 -15.62 -14.90
CA ASP A 43 7.83 -15.45 -16.32
C ASP A 43 9.33 -15.51 -16.68
N SER A 44 10.20 -15.76 -15.69
CA SER A 44 11.67 -15.84 -15.90
C SER A 44 12.09 -17.22 -16.45
N SER A 45 11.73 -17.51 -17.70
CA SER A 45 11.99 -18.81 -18.35
C SER A 45 13.41 -19.00 -18.94
N HIS A 46 14.43 -18.27 -18.48
CA HIS A 46 15.79 -18.46 -19.00
C HIS A 46 16.88 -18.36 -17.92
N GLU A 47 17.67 -19.43 -17.82
CA GLU A 47 19.05 -19.51 -17.32
C GLU A 47 19.31 -19.03 -15.86
N GLU A 48 19.48 -20.02 -14.98
CA GLU A 48 20.14 -20.13 -13.65
C GLU A 48 20.76 -18.94 -12.87
N SER A 49 20.49 -17.64 -13.12
CA SER A 49 21.24 -16.58 -12.40
C SER A 49 20.50 -15.32 -11.92
N SER A 50 19.19 -15.16 -12.12
CA SER A 50 18.49 -14.01 -11.53
C SER A 50 17.00 -14.27 -11.31
N TYR A 51 16.62 -14.65 -10.09
CA TYR A 51 15.24 -14.61 -9.66
C TYR A 51 14.85 -13.13 -9.42
N SER A 52 13.95 -12.58 -10.23
CA SER A 52 13.30 -11.31 -9.91
C SER A 52 12.28 -11.55 -8.81
N LEU A 53 12.57 -11.06 -7.60
CA LEU A 53 11.61 -11.00 -6.52
C LEU A 53 10.89 -9.65 -6.58
N THR A 54 9.58 -9.65 -6.35
CA THR A 54 8.81 -8.42 -6.19
C THR A 54 8.26 -8.35 -4.78
N ASP A 55 8.62 -7.27 -4.09
CA ASP A 55 8.16 -6.98 -2.74
C ASP A 55 6.93 -6.08 -2.80
N TYR A 56 5.92 -6.40 -2.00
CA TYR A 56 4.73 -5.60 -1.84
C TYR A 56 4.55 -5.22 -0.37
N VAL A 57 4.23 -3.95 -0.15
CA VAL A 57 3.86 -3.40 1.15
C VAL A 57 2.52 -2.72 1.00
N CYS A 58 1.55 -3.13 1.80
CA CYS A 58 0.23 -2.54 1.90
C CYS A 58 0.04 -2.01 3.31
N LEU A 59 -0.37 -0.75 3.47
CA LEU A 59 -0.54 -0.13 4.79
C LEU A 59 -1.70 0.86 4.82
N LYS A 60 -2.42 0.92 5.94
CA LYS A 60 -3.39 2.00 6.20
C LYS A 60 -2.63 3.29 6.51
N ILE A 61 -2.90 4.32 5.73
CA ILE A 61 -2.31 5.65 5.89
C ILE A 61 -3.13 6.41 6.95
N PRO A 62 -2.51 6.98 7.99
CA PRO A 62 -3.23 7.77 8.98
C PRO A 62 -3.95 8.97 8.36
N ASP A 63 -5.17 9.21 8.81
CA ASP A 63 -6.00 10.31 8.34
C ASP A 63 -5.31 11.66 8.53
N GLY A 64 -5.42 12.53 7.53
CA GLY A 64 -4.80 13.86 7.54
C GLY A 64 -3.31 13.88 7.20
N SER A 65 -2.63 12.74 7.11
CA SER A 65 -1.19 12.70 6.76
C SER A 65 -0.93 13.11 5.30
N LEU A 66 -1.82 12.74 4.37
CA LEU A 66 -1.71 13.07 2.94
C LEU A 66 -2.80 14.05 2.47
N ASN A 67 -3.35 14.89 3.36
CA ASN A 67 -4.57 15.69 3.09
C ASN A 67 -5.75 14.84 2.57
N LYS A 68 -5.76 13.54 2.91
CA LYS A 68 -6.80 12.57 2.58
C LYS A 68 -7.12 11.77 3.84
N VAL A 69 -8.30 11.18 3.84
CA VAL A 69 -8.79 10.28 4.89
C VAL A 69 -9.01 8.90 4.30
N ASN A 70 -9.01 7.89 5.16
CA ASN A 70 -9.38 6.52 4.85
C ASN A 70 -8.64 5.93 3.64
N CYS A 71 -7.33 6.16 3.59
CA CYS A 71 -6.48 5.73 2.49
C CYS A 71 -5.62 4.53 2.88
N ILE A 72 -5.36 3.65 1.92
CA ILE A 72 -4.39 2.56 2.01
C ILE A 72 -3.32 2.80 0.95
N GLY A 73 -2.05 2.76 1.34
CA GLY A 73 -0.92 2.81 0.43
C GLY A 73 -0.51 1.42 -0.01
N VAL A 74 -0.39 1.21 -1.31
CA VAL A 74 0.16 0.00 -1.91
C VAL A 74 1.47 0.36 -2.60
N ILE A 75 2.56 -0.26 -2.15
CA ILE A 75 3.91 -0.03 -2.65
C ILE A 75 4.46 -1.34 -3.17
N LYS A 76 5.06 -1.27 -4.35
CA LYS A 76 5.73 -2.36 -5.06
C LYS A 76 7.21 -1.99 -5.23
N GLY A 77 8.09 -2.88 -4.80
CA GLY A 77 9.53 -2.82 -5.02
C GLY A 77 10.02 -3.99 -5.86
N SER A 78 10.89 -3.73 -6.82
CA SER A 78 11.59 -4.80 -7.56
C SER A 78 12.95 -5.09 -6.92
N GLY A 79 13.17 -6.36 -6.58
CA GLY A 79 14.24 -6.85 -5.74
C GLY A 79 15.61 -7.03 -6.40
N ASN A 80 15.98 -6.22 -7.41
CA ASN A 80 17.35 -6.29 -7.95
C ASN A 80 18.32 -5.45 -7.08
N CYS A 81 18.53 -5.91 -5.84
CA CYS A 81 19.23 -5.23 -4.74
C CYS A 81 20.76 -5.29 -4.88
N CYS A 82 21.33 -4.84 -5.99
CA CYS A 82 22.79 -4.85 -6.17
C CYS A 82 23.42 -3.47 -6.40
N THR A 83 22.67 -2.37 -6.41
CA THR A 83 23.27 -1.04 -6.57
C THR A 83 22.57 0.03 -5.74
N THR A 84 23.32 1.08 -5.41
CA THR A 84 22.87 2.33 -4.75
C THR A 84 21.72 3.05 -5.48
N LEU A 85 21.30 2.55 -6.65
CA LEU A 85 20.12 2.96 -7.40
C LEU A 85 18.83 2.23 -6.96
N SER A 86 18.90 1.34 -5.97
CA SER A 86 17.80 0.45 -5.53
C SER A 86 16.51 1.15 -5.07
N MET A 87 16.56 2.43 -4.67
CA MET A 87 15.35 3.22 -4.39
C MET A 87 14.58 3.62 -5.66
N MET A 88 15.17 3.52 -6.86
CA MET A 88 14.57 3.94 -8.13
C MET A 88 13.56 2.93 -8.70
N SER A 89 13.46 1.72 -8.15
CA SER A 89 12.53 0.68 -8.61
C SER A 89 11.27 0.57 -7.75
N LEU A 90 11.03 1.54 -6.86
CA LEU A 90 9.82 1.60 -6.06
C LEU A 90 8.71 2.27 -6.86
N SER A 91 7.51 1.73 -6.75
CA SER A 91 6.31 2.28 -7.36
C SER A 91 5.11 2.04 -6.46
N GLY A 92 4.06 2.83 -6.59
CA GLY A 92 2.90 2.67 -5.73
C GLY A 92 1.69 3.48 -6.16
N PHE A 93 0.60 3.29 -5.45
CA PHE A 93 -0.65 4.03 -5.58
C PHE A 93 -1.41 4.05 -4.24
N LEU A 94 -2.46 4.87 -4.16
CA LEU A 94 -3.35 4.91 -3.00
C LEU A 94 -4.71 4.28 -3.33
N LEU A 95 -5.22 3.45 -2.44
CA LEU A 95 -6.60 3.02 -2.41
C LEU A 95 -7.38 3.95 -1.46
N HIS A 96 -8.50 4.49 -1.91
CA HIS A 96 -9.42 5.26 -1.11
C HIS A 96 -10.62 4.40 -0.74
N ILE A 97 -10.84 4.22 0.56
CA ILE A 97 -12.01 3.52 1.09
C ILE A 97 -13.17 4.52 1.14
N PRO A 98 -14.38 4.14 0.70
CA PRO A 98 -15.52 5.03 0.65
C PRO A 98 -15.92 5.53 2.04
N ASP A 99 -16.53 6.72 2.06
CA ASP A 99 -17.07 7.31 3.29
C ASP A 99 -18.15 6.39 3.90
N GLY A 100 -18.20 6.34 5.23
CA GLY A 100 -19.11 5.44 5.96
C GLY A 100 -18.56 4.04 6.20
N TYR A 101 -17.33 3.77 5.76
CA TYR A 101 -16.62 2.51 6.01
C TYR A 101 -15.25 2.79 6.63
N GLU A 102 -14.73 1.83 7.38
CA GLU A 102 -13.36 1.84 7.87
C GLU A 102 -12.65 0.54 7.50
N CYS A 103 -11.36 0.61 7.20
CA CYS A 103 -10.53 -0.59 7.11
C CYS A 103 -10.15 -1.05 8.51
N VAL A 104 -10.64 -2.22 8.88
CA VAL A 104 -10.33 -2.95 10.13
C VAL A 104 -9.03 -3.70 9.99
N ASP A 105 -8.85 -4.41 8.87
CA ASP A 105 -7.66 -5.20 8.60
C ASP A 105 -7.39 -5.29 7.09
N LEU A 106 -6.14 -5.60 6.73
CA LEU A 106 -5.74 -5.84 5.36
C LEU A 106 -4.67 -6.93 5.29
N SER A 107 -4.69 -7.70 4.21
CA SER A 107 -3.65 -8.70 3.93
C SER A 107 -3.34 -8.69 2.44
N LEU A 108 -2.06 -8.77 2.11
CA LEU A 108 -1.64 -9.22 0.80
C LEU A 108 -1.92 -10.71 0.73
N TYR A 109 -2.62 -11.12 -0.32
CA TYR A 109 -2.98 -12.51 -0.59
C TYR A 109 -2.46 -12.84 -2.00
N LYS A 110 -2.09 -14.11 -2.21
CA LYS A 110 -1.63 -14.73 -3.47
C LYS A 110 -1.54 -13.80 -4.69
N ASP A 111 -0.34 -13.72 -5.28
CA ASP A 111 -0.06 -13.13 -6.59
C ASP A 111 -0.85 -11.84 -6.88
N ASN A 112 -0.34 -10.74 -6.33
CA ASN A 112 -0.85 -9.40 -6.59
C ASN A 112 -2.31 -9.18 -6.15
N GLN A 113 -2.77 -9.80 -5.06
CA GLN A 113 -4.09 -9.52 -4.49
C GLN A 113 -3.98 -8.83 -3.12
N VAL A 114 -4.90 -7.90 -2.84
CA VAL A 114 -5.12 -7.35 -1.50
C VAL A 114 -6.50 -7.77 -1.04
N VAL A 115 -6.59 -8.36 0.14
CA VAL A 115 -7.83 -8.58 0.87
C VAL A 115 -7.97 -7.48 1.92
N LEU A 116 -9.12 -6.81 1.92
CA LEU A 116 -9.49 -5.79 2.88
C LEU A 116 -10.69 -6.26 3.71
N LEU A 117 -10.63 -6.07 5.01
CA LEU A 117 -11.76 -6.21 5.91
C LEU A 117 -12.30 -4.82 6.24
N LEU A 118 -13.50 -4.53 5.76
CA LEU A 118 -14.16 -3.25 5.95
C LEU A 118 -15.33 -3.39 6.94
N SER A 119 -15.50 -2.44 7.84
CA SER A 119 -16.70 -2.31 8.69
C SER A 119 -17.43 -1.02 8.38
N GLU A 120 -18.76 -1.05 8.51
CA GLU A 120 -19.58 0.14 8.41
C GLU A 120 -19.37 1.01 9.66
N THR A 121 -19.03 2.28 9.46
CA THR A 121 -18.97 3.26 10.54
C THR A 121 -20.38 3.81 10.78
N SER A 122 -21.31 2.97 11.20
CA SER A 122 -22.71 3.37 11.48
C SER A 122 -22.82 4.04 12.85
N CYS A 123 -23.51 5.18 12.94
CA CYS A 123 -23.88 5.83 14.22
C CYS A 123 -25.15 5.22 14.87
N SER A 124 -25.71 4.14 14.34
CA SER A 124 -26.98 3.54 14.81
C SER A 124 -26.77 2.21 15.54
N ASP A 125 -27.62 1.91 16.52
CA ASP A 125 -27.66 0.68 17.35
C ASP A 125 -27.87 -0.64 16.57
N SER A 126 -27.79 -0.63 15.24
CA SER A 126 -27.80 -1.83 14.42
C SER A 126 -26.43 -2.53 14.50
N PRO A 127 -26.38 -3.88 14.46
CA PRO A 127 -25.12 -4.57 14.26
C PRO A 127 -24.54 -4.12 12.91
N GLY A 128 -23.44 -3.36 12.96
CA GLY A 128 -22.79 -2.82 11.77
C GLY A 128 -22.44 -3.93 10.79
N LYS A 129 -22.55 -3.65 9.50
CA LYS A 129 -22.19 -4.62 8.47
C LYS A 129 -20.68 -4.66 8.31
N SER A 130 -20.17 -5.81 7.89
CA SER A 130 -18.76 -5.99 7.56
C SER A 130 -18.64 -6.67 6.21
N TRP A 131 -17.61 -6.29 5.46
CA TRP A 131 -17.34 -6.76 4.11
C TRP A 131 -15.91 -7.25 4.02
N MET A 132 -15.74 -8.38 3.34
CA MET A 132 -14.43 -8.84 2.88
C MET A 132 -14.32 -8.50 1.41
N VAL A 133 -13.32 -7.71 1.07
CA VAL A 133 -13.10 -7.14 -0.26
C VAL A 133 -11.78 -7.67 -0.81
N MET A 134 -11.82 -8.34 -1.95
CA MET A 134 -10.62 -8.83 -2.64
C MET A 134 -10.36 -7.96 -3.87
N LEU A 135 -9.16 -7.38 -3.94
CA LEU A 135 -8.71 -6.48 -4.99
C LEU A 135 -7.54 -7.10 -5.74
N GLN A 136 -7.64 -7.18 -7.07
CA GLN A 136 -6.54 -7.55 -7.95
C GLN A 136 -5.70 -6.32 -8.27
N ILE A 137 -4.46 -6.30 -7.76
CA ILE A 137 -3.55 -5.16 -7.86
C ILE A 137 -3.03 -4.96 -9.29
N GLU A 138 -2.97 -6.03 -10.09
CA GLU A 138 -2.59 -6.00 -11.51
C GLU A 138 -3.49 -5.12 -12.37
N ASN A 139 -4.73 -4.89 -11.93
CA ASN A 139 -5.68 -4.01 -12.62
C ASN A 139 -5.39 -2.51 -12.38
N PHE A 140 -4.42 -2.18 -11.53
CA PHE A 140 -4.08 -0.81 -11.18
C PHE A 140 -2.73 -0.41 -11.78
N SER A 141 -2.65 0.86 -12.17
CA SER A 141 -1.38 1.47 -12.55
C SER A 141 -0.53 1.70 -11.30
N PHE A 142 0.78 1.62 -11.46
CA PHE A 142 1.76 1.92 -10.43
C PHE A 142 2.56 3.15 -10.86
N MET A 143 2.66 4.14 -9.98
CA MET A 143 3.48 5.32 -10.27
C MET A 143 4.86 5.18 -9.63
N PRO A 144 5.96 5.46 -10.35
CA PRO A 144 7.29 5.41 -9.77
C PRO A 144 7.41 6.39 -8.60
N LEU A 145 7.99 5.91 -7.51
CA LEU A 145 8.33 6.68 -6.33
C LEU A 145 9.79 7.10 -6.43
N SER A 146 10.05 8.38 -6.20
CA SER A 146 11.41 8.89 -6.07
C SER A 146 11.92 8.63 -4.65
N GLY A 147 13.24 8.56 -4.43
CA GLY A 147 13.79 8.51 -3.06
C GLY A 147 13.56 9.80 -2.25
N THR A 148 12.92 10.81 -2.82
CA THR A 148 12.76 12.15 -2.23
C THR A 148 11.32 12.41 -1.79
N PHE A 149 11.17 12.70 -0.50
CA PHE A 149 9.98 13.34 0.05
C PHE A 149 10.11 14.87 -0.11
N PRO A 150 9.05 15.63 -0.44
CA PRO A 150 7.63 15.29 -0.53
C PRO A 150 7.12 14.93 -1.93
N ALA A 151 8.00 14.82 -2.94
CA ALA A 151 7.60 14.59 -4.34
C ALA A 151 6.71 13.34 -4.49
N ASN A 152 6.96 12.29 -3.71
CA ASN A 152 6.15 11.08 -3.66
C ASN A 152 4.71 11.30 -3.21
N ILE A 153 4.46 12.24 -2.30
CA ILE A 153 3.10 12.55 -1.83
C ILE A 153 2.27 13.08 -2.98
N TYR A 154 2.78 14.08 -3.68
CA TYR A 154 2.11 14.67 -4.84
C TYR A 154 1.90 13.64 -5.94
N SER A 155 2.87 12.76 -6.14
CA SER A 155 2.78 11.67 -7.07
C SER A 155 1.65 10.70 -6.70
N LEU A 156 1.66 10.17 -5.49
CA LEU A 156 0.64 9.22 -5.01
C LEU A 156 -0.76 9.83 -4.95
N GLN A 157 -0.88 11.12 -4.64
CA GLN A 157 -2.17 11.83 -4.65
C GLN A 157 -2.81 11.92 -6.04
N LYS A 158 -2.02 11.84 -7.13
CA LYS A 158 -2.54 11.78 -8.50
C LYS A 158 -3.09 10.39 -8.84
N LEU A 159 -2.56 9.34 -8.23
CA LEU A 159 -2.94 7.96 -8.51
C LEU A 159 -3.72 7.36 -7.35
N VAL A 160 -4.99 7.74 -7.28
CA VAL A 160 -5.93 7.25 -6.26
C VAL A 160 -7.01 6.43 -6.92
N VAL A 161 -7.17 5.22 -6.41
CA VAL A 161 -8.18 4.25 -6.83
C VAL A 161 -9.25 4.21 -5.76
N THR A 162 -10.51 4.43 -6.13
CA THR A 162 -11.61 4.49 -5.17
C THR A 162 -12.40 3.18 -5.18
N ILE A 163 -12.60 2.60 -4.00
CA ILE A 163 -13.41 1.39 -3.84
C ILE A 163 -14.89 1.83 -3.79
N LEU A 164 -15.75 1.22 -4.60
CA LEU A 164 -17.21 1.35 -4.43
C LEU A 164 -17.80 0.03 -3.97
N ILE A 165 -18.65 0.10 -2.95
CA ILE A 165 -19.37 -1.05 -2.41
C ILE A 165 -20.80 -0.94 -2.93
N SER A 166 -21.20 -1.88 -3.78
CA SER A 166 -22.56 -1.96 -4.31
C SER A 166 -23.37 -2.96 -3.48
N PRO A 167 -24.60 -2.62 -3.06
CA PRO A 167 -25.46 -3.57 -2.36
C PRO A 167 -26.03 -4.66 -3.29
N MET A 168 -25.86 -4.53 -4.62
CA MET A 168 -26.42 -5.44 -5.62
C MET A 168 -25.39 -6.37 -6.26
N PHE A 169 -24.11 -5.99 -6.23
CA PHE A 169 -22.99 -6.80 -6.71
C PHE A 169 -21.89 -6.71 -5.65
N ASP A 170 -21.39 -7.85 -5.18
CA ASP A 170 -20.54 -7.95 -3.98
C ASP A 170 -19.30 -7.02 -3.94
N LEU A 171 -18.86 -6.45 -5.07
CA LEU A 171 -17.93 -5.31 -5.12
C LEU A 171 -17.87 -4.69 -6.53
N LEU A 172 -17.67 -3.38 -6.67
CA LEU A 172 -17.31 -2.79 -7.96
C LEU A 172 -16.22 -1.73 -7.79
N VAL A 173 -15.03 -1.98 -8.33
CA VAL A 173 -13.88 -1.07 -8.21
C VAL A 173 -13.82 -0.18 -9.45
N TYR A 174 -13.87 1.14 -9.27
CA TYR A 174 -13.63 2.10 -10.37
C TYR A 174 -12.31 2.84 -10.16
N THR A 175 -11.51 2.96 -11.22
CA THR A 175 -10.35 3.84 -11.26
C THR A 175 -10.80 5.23 -11.72
N SER A 176 -10.85 6.23 -10.83
CA SER A 176 -11.02 7.63 -11.24
C SER A 176 -9.66 8.34 -11.26
N PHE A 177 -9.15 8.63 -12.46
CA PHE A 177 -7.96 9.48 -12.60
C PHE A 177 -8.38 10.94 -12.43
N HIS A 178 -8.00 11.57 -11.31
CA HIS A 178 -8.17 13.02 -11.17
C HIS A 178 -6.94 13.71 -11.76
N SER A 179 -7.00 14.05 -13.05
CA SER A 179 -6.00 14.92 -13.68
C SER A 179 -6.29 16.36 -13.28
N SER A 180 -5.68 16.83 -12.19
CA SER A 180 -5.59 18.26 -11.93
C SER A 180 -4.58 18.85 -12.91
N SER A 181 -5.04 19.31 -14.07
CA SER A 181 -4.28 20.20 -14.94
C SER A 181 -4.13 21.55 -14.25
N ILE A 182 -2.88 22.00 -14.09
CA ILE A 182 -2.54 23.42 -13.93
C ILE A 182 -2.15 23.93 -15.30
#